data_AF-A0AAN9AMT8-F1
#
_entry.id   AF-A0AAN9AMT8-F1
#
_cell.length_a   1.000
_cell.length_b   1.000
_cell.length_c   1.000
_cell.angle_alpha   90.00
_cell.angle_beta   90.00
_cell.angle_gamma   90.00
#
_symmetry.space_group_name_H-M   'P 1'
#
loop_
_entity.id
_entity.type
_entity.pdbx_description
1 polymer ?
#
loop_
_entity_poly.entity_id
_entity_poly.type
_entity_poly.pdbx_seq_one_letter_code
_entity_poly.pdbx_strand_id
1 'polypeptide(L)'
;MLLAISLLTLALTARLEVFFVACVVAGCHRACNYLVPYAVMNDVIQSAAAQSADGKAKEGLGMSLVSACVPLAYCTVFFIVGPLEDLTGMVSAPLWLGTGLGCLSSASFLLLGKV
;
A
#
# COMPACT_ATOMS: atom_id res chain seq x y z
N MET A 1 -8.40 -4.32 3.32
CA MET A 1 -9.03 -5.46 4.04
C MET A 1 -8.92 -6.79 3.31
N LEU A 2 -9.44 -6.95 2.07
CA LEU A 2 -9.40 -8.23 1.32
C LEU A 2 -7.98 -8.84 1.20
N LEU A 3 -6.97 -8.01 0.91
CA LEU A 3 -5.57 -8.47 0.83
C LEU A 3 -5.10 -9.09 2.15
N ALA A 4 -5.29 -8.38 3.27
CA ALA A 4 -4.91 -8.86 4.60
C ALA A 4 -5.60 -10.18 4.96
N ILE A 5 -6.89 -10.32 4.63
CA ILE A 5 -7.64 -11.57 4.83
C ILE A 5 -7.02 -12.70 4.01
N SER A 6 -6.76 -12.48 2.72
CA SER A 6 -6.19 -13.51 1.84
C SER A 6 -4.78 -13.95 2.28
N LEU A 7 -3.94 -13.02 2.74
CA LEU A 7 -2.61 -13.30 3.25
C LEU A 7 -2.66 -14.06 4.59
N LEU A 8 -3.57 -13.68 5.48
CA LEU A 8 -3.80 -14.40 6.73
C LEU A 8 -4.29 -15.83 6.48
N THR A 9 -5.26 -16.01 5.58
CA THR A 9 -5.74 -17.35 5.20
C THR A 9 -4.62 -18.18 4.58
N LEU A 10 -3.77 -17.58 3.74
CA LEU A 10 -2.61 -18.27 3.17
C LEU A 10 -1.61 -18.70 4.25
N ALA A 11 -1.30 -17.81 5.20
CA ALA A 11 -0.39 -18.08 6.30
C ALA A 11 -0.88 -19.22 7.21
N LEU A 12 -2.20 -19.35 7.39
CA LEU A 12 -2.82 -20.38 8.23
C LEU A 12 -3.03 -21.72 7.52
N THR A 13 -3.32 -21.71 6.22
CA THR A 13 -3.71 -22.93 5.48
C THR A 13 -2.63 -23.52 4.61
N ALA A 14 -1.63 -22.73 4.19
CA ALA A 14 -0.57 -23.11 3.26
C ALA A 14 -1.08 -23.80 1.97
N ARG A 15 -2.32 -23.49 1.54
CA ARG A 15 -2.98 -24.10 0.39
C ARG A 15 -2.66 -23.36 -0.91
N LEU A 16 -2.43 -24.11 -1.99
CA LEU A 16 -2.07 -23.57 -3.30
C LEU A 16 -3.22 -22.76 -3.92
N GLU A 17 -4.46 -23.18 -3.71
CA GLU A 17 -5.64 -22.45 -4.20
C GLU A 17 -5.74 -21.07 -3.56
N VAL A 18 -5.44 -20.99 -2.26
CA VAL A 18 -5.42 -19.74 -1.50
C VAL A 18 -4.28 -18.84 -1.96
N PHE A 19 -3.13 -19.42 -2.34
CA PHE A 19 -2.03 -18.67 -2.94
C PHE A 19 -2.46 -17.97 -4.24
N PHE A 20 -3.13 -18.68 -5.16
CA PHE A 20 -3.62 -18.05 -6.40
C PHE A 20 -4.61 -16.92 -6.13
N VAL A 21 -5.53 -17.12 -5.18
CA VAL A 21 -6.46 -16.06 -4.77
C VAL A 21 -5.70 -14.86 -4.21
N ALA A 22 -4.73 -15.08 -3.32
CA ALA A 22 -3.91 -14.02 -2.74
C ALA A 22 -3.13 -13.25 -3.83
N CYS A 23 -2.58 -13.94 -4.84
CA CYS A 23 -1.91 -13.30 -5.97
C CYS A 23 -2.83 -12.40 -6.80
N VAL A 24 -4.04 -12.85 -7.11
CA VAL A 24 -5.04 -12.05 -7.84
C VAL A 24 -5.43 -10.82 -7.02
N VAL A 25 -5.73 -11.01 -5.74
CA VAL A 25 -6.09 -9.92 -4.82
C VAL A 25 -4.94 -8.91 -4.69
N ALA A 26 -3.70 -9.38 -4.57
CA ALA A 26 -2.52 -8.53 -4.54
C ALA A 26 -2.32 -7.73 -5.85
N GLY A 27 -2.57 -8.36 -7.01
CA GLY A 27 -2.53 -7.69 -8.31
C GLY A 27 -3.54 -6.54 -8.40
N CYS A 28 -4.79 -6.78 -8.01
CA CYS A 28 -5.83 -5.74 -7.96
C CYS A 28 -5.46 -4.63 -6.96
N HIS A 29 -5.00 -5.01 -5.76
CA HIS A 29 -4.59 -4.05 -4.73
C HIS A 29 -3.43 -3.17 -5.18
N ARG A 30 -2.48 -3.74 -5.93
CA ARG A 30 -1.35 -2.99 -6.50
C ARG A 30 -1.84 -1.89 -7.44
N ALA A 31 -2.81 -2.18 -8.31
CA ALA A 31 -3.39 -1.17 -9.20
C ALA A 31 -4.04 -0.02 -8.40
N CYS A 32 -4.80 -0.35 -7.35
CA CYS A 32 -5.40 0.66 -6.47
C CYS A 32 -4.35 1.52 -5.75
N ASN A 33 -3.25 0.93 -5.28
CA ASN A 33 -2.16 1.66 -4.63
C ASN A 33 -1.47 2.66 -5.56
N TYR A 34 -1.49 2.43 -6.87
CA TYR A 34 -0.99 3.42 -7.83
C TYR A 34 -2.04 4.49 -8.14
N LEU A 35 -3.31 4.11 -8.34
CA LEU A 35 -4.32 5.05 -8.82
C LEU A 35 -4.91 5.95 -7.73
N VAL A 36 -5.17 5.42 -6.53
CA VAL A 36 -5.87 6.16 -5.48
C VAL A 36 -5.05 7.34 -4.96
N PRO A 37 -3.75 7.20 -4.62
CA PRO A 37 -2.97 8.34 -4.15
C PRO A 37 -2.86 9.46 -5.19
N TYR A 38 -2.79 9.11 -6.48
CA TYR A 38 -2.81 10.07 -7.57
C TYR A 38 -4.13 10.82 -7.65
N ALA A 39 -5.26 10.10 -7.58
CA ALA A 39 -6.59 10.70 -7.59
C ALA A 39 -6.81 11.64 -6.39
N VAL A 40 -6.43 11.20 -5.18
CA VAL A 40 -6.55 11.99 -3.96
C VAL A 40 -5.64 13.22 -3.99
N MET A 41 -4.38 13.07 -4.41
CA MET A 41 -3.46 14.21 -4.50
C MET A 41 -3.92 15.22 -5.54
N ASN A 42 -4.42 14.77 -6.69
CA ASN A 42 -5.00 15.65 -7.70
C ASN A 42 -6.20 16.43 -7.15
N ASP A 43 -7.11 15.79 -6.42
CA ASP A 43 -8.27 16.44 -5.79
C ASP A 43 -7.84 17.50 -4.76
N VAL A 44 -6.84 17.19 -3.92
CA VAL A 44 -6.25 18.13 -2.95
C VAL A 44 -5.64 19.34 -3.64
N ILE A 45 -4.87 19.12 -4.72
CA ILE A 45 -4.24 20.20 -5.49
C ILE A 45 -5.30 21.07 -6.16
N GLN A 46 -6.32 20.48 -6.78
CA GLN A 46 -7.40 21.23 -7.43
C GLN A 46 -8.19 22.06 -6.41
N SER A 47 -8.48 21.48 -5.23
CA SER A 47 -9.14 22.18 -4.13
C SER A 47 -8.30 23.36 -3.61
N ALA A 48 -6.97 23.18 -3.48
CA ALA A 48 -6.05 24.24 -3.05
C ALA A 48 -5.84 25.32 -4.13
N ALA A 49 -5.87 24.95 -5.41
CA ALA A 49 -5.74 25.85 -6.54
C ALA A 49 -7.03 26.68 -6.76
N ALA A 50 -8.20 26.13 -6.44
CA ALA A 50 -9.45 26.90 -6.43
C ALA A 50 -9.44 27.99 -5.35
N GLN A 51 -8.65 27.81 -4.28
CA GLN A 51 -8.51 28.76 -3.18
C GLN A 51 -7.30 29.70 -3.32
N SER A 52 -6.32 29.40 -4.20
CA SER A 52 -5.12 30.23 -4.38
C SER A 52 -4.43 30.02 -5.75
N ALA A 53 -3.95 31.10 -6.37
CA ALA A 53 -3.22 31.04 -7.65
C ALA A 53 -1.90 30.23 -7.58
N ASP A 54 -1.37 30.05 -6.36
CA ASP A 54 -0.13 29.30 -6.07
C ASP A 54 -0.32 27.76 -6.15
N GLY A 55 -1.56 27.26 -6.16
CA GLY A 55 -1.86 25.83 -6.19
C GLY A 55 -1.40 25.11 -7.46
N LYS A 56 -1.44 25.79 -8.62
CA LYS A 56 -0.95 25.23 -9.90
C LYS A 56 0.57 25.04 -9.92
N ALA A 57 1.33 25.89 -9.21
CA ALA A 57 2.79 25.78 -9.15
C ALA A 57 3.26 24.56 -8.34
N LYS A 58 2.42 24.03 -7.44
CA LYS A 58 2.76 22.90 -6.55
C LYS A 58 2.23 21.55 -7.04
N GLU A 59 1.48 21.52 -8.14
CA GLU A 59 0.90 20.31 -8.71
C GLU A 59 1.94 19.26 -9.07
N GLY A 60 2.95 19.65 -9.86
CA GLY A 60 4.02 18.75 -10.28
C GLY A 60 4.81 18.18 -9.11
N LEU A 61 5.01 18.95 -8.05
CA LEU A 61 5.70 18.50 -6.83
C LEU A 61 4.87 17.46 -6.07
N GLY A 62 3.57 17.72 -5.85
CA GLY A 62 2.68 16.80 -5.16
C GLY A 62 2.57 15.46 -5.89
N MET A 63 2.41 15.49 -7.21
CA MET A 63 2.35 14.28 -8.04
C MET A 63 3.69 13.53 -8.04
N SER A 64 4.82 14.24 -8.10
CA SER A 64 6.16 13.63 -8.01
C SER A 64 6.42 12.96 -6.67
N LEU A 65 5.98 13.58 -5.56
CA LEU A 65 6.09 13.01 -4.22
C LEU A 65 5.30 11.70 -4.10
N VAL A 66 4.05 11.69 -4.56
CA VAL A 66 3.22 10.47 -4.59
C VAL A 66 3.88 9.38 -5.44
N SER A 67 4.42 9.77 -6.60
CA SER A 67 5.12 8.86 -7.51
C SER A 67 6.38 8.25 -6.89
N ALA A 68 7.10 9.02 -6.07
CA ALA A 68 8.31 8.56 -5.38
C ALA A 68 8.00 7.66 -4.18
N CYS A 69 6.91 7.91 -3.46
CA CYS A 69 6.51 7.14 -2.28
C CYS A 69 6.30 5.66 -2.59
N VAL A 70 5.70 5.32 -3.74
CA VAL A 70 5.38 3.93 -4.08
C VAL A 70 6.63 3.05 -4.28
N PRO A 71 7.60 3.38 -5.14
CA PRO A 71 8.82 2.59 -5.27
C PRO A 71 9.64 2.57 -3.99
N LEU A 72 9.69 3.68 -3.22
CA LEU A 72 10.37 3.71 -1.92
C LEU A 72 9.76 2.74 -0.91
N ALA A 73 8.43 2.63 -0.88
CA ALA A 73 7.73 1.66 -0.04
C ALA A 73 8.08 0.23 -0.44
N TYR A 74 8.13 -0.09 -1.74
CA TYR A 74 8.56 -1.40 -2.22
C TYR A 74 9.99 -1.72 -1.83
N CYS A 75 10.93 -0.80 -2.06
CA CYS A 75 12.33 -0.98 -1.66
C CYS A 75 12.43 -1.27 -0.16
N THR A 76 11.76 -0.46 0.67
CA THR A 76 11.75 -0.65 2.13
C THR A 76 11.27 -2.05 2.52
N VAL A 77 10.17 -2.54 1.93
CA VAL A 77 9.66 -3.87 2.22
C VAL A 77 10.65 -4.96 1.80
N PHE A 78 11.20 -4.90 0.60
CA PHE A 78 12.15 -5.91 0.12
C PHE A 78 13.46 -5.94 0.91
N PHE A 79 13.93 -4.79 1.41
CA PHE A 79 15.09 -4.72 2.29
C PHE A 79 14.85 -5.35 3.66
N ILE A 80 13.60 -5.35 4.14
CA ILE A 80 13.24 -5.90 5.47
C ILE A 80 12.92 -7.38 5.40
N VAL A 81 12.28 -7.85 4.32
CA VAL A 81 11.75 -9.22 4.21
C VAL A 81 12.84 -10.29 4.38
N GLY A 82 13.97 -10.18 3.69
CA GLY A 82 15.06 -11.16 3.79
C GLY A 82 15.63 -11.26 5.22
N PRO A 83 16.11 -10.15 5.81
CA PRO A 83 16.58 -10.14 7.20
C PRO A 83 15.53 -10.60 8.20
N LEU A 84 14.24 -10.33 7.95
CA LEU A 84 13.16 -10.77 8.81
C LEU A 84 13.01 -12.31 8.80
N GLU A 85 13.13 -12.95 7.64
CA GLU A 85 13.14 -14.41 7.53
C GLU A 85 14.35 -15.01 8.26
N ASP A 86 15.54 -14.43 8.07
CA ASP A 86 16.78 -14.89 8.72
C ASP A 86 16.70 -14.81 10.25
N LEU A 87 16.14 -13.71 10.79
CA LEU A 87 16.02 -13.50 12.23
C LEU A 87 14.93 -14.36 12.89
N THR A 88 13.84 -14.62 12.18
CA THR A 88 12.69 -15.36 12.74
C THR A 88 12.77 -16.86 12.46
N GLY A 89 13.51 -17.28 11.43
CA GLY A 89 13.51 -18.66 10.92
C GLY A 89 12.17 -19.09 10.32
N MET A 90 11.24 -18.15 10.09
CA MET A 90 9.88 -18.42 9.65
C MET A 90 9.67 -17.98 8.20
N VAL A 91 9.47 -18.94 7.29
CA VAL A 91 9.12 -18.68 5.88
C VAL A 91 7.80 -17.91 5.73
N SER A 92 6.92 -17.95 6.74
CA SER A 92 5.66 -17.21 6.75
C SER A 92 5.79 -15.78 7.30
N ALA A 93 6.95 -15.36 7.82
CA ALA A 93 7.16 -14.02 8.36
C ALA A 93 6.79 -12.88 7.37
N PRO A 94 7.08 -12.97 6.06
CA PRO A 94 6.68 -11.94 5.10
C PRO A 94 5.17 -11.84 4.93
N LEU A 95 4.45 -12.97 5.05
CA LEU A 95 2.99 -13.00 4.97
C LEU A 95 2.36 -12.28 6.17
N TRP A 96 2.93 -12.48 7.36
CA TRP A 96 2.52 -11.77 8.58
C TRP A 96 2.81 -10.27 8.50
N LEU A 97 4.01 -9.90 8.03
CA LEU A 97 4.36 -8.51 7.78
C LEU A 97 3.39 -7.86 6.78
N GLY A 98 3.12 -8.52 5.65
CA GLY A 98 2.18 -8.03 4.64
C GLY A 98 0.75 -7.88 5.17
N THR A 99 0.31 -8.80 6.02
CA THR A 99 -0.99 -8.72 6.70
C THR A 99 -1.04 -7.50 7.63
N GLY A 100 -0.01 -7.31 8.46
CA GLY A 100 0.11 -6.17 9.37
C GLY A 100 0.11 -4.83 8.63
N LEU A 101 0.92 -4.70 7.57
CA LEU A 101 0.97 -3.51 6.73
C LEU A 101 -0.37 -3.25 6.02
N GLY A 102 -1.03 -4.29 5.52
CA GLY A 102 -2.36 -4.16 4.90
C GLY A 102 -3.44 -3.68 5.88
N CYS A 103 -3.37 -4.15 7.13
CA CYS A 103 -4.24 -3.68 8.21
C CYS A 103 -3.94 -2.22 8.57
N LEU A 104 -2.67 -1.86 8.77
CA LEU A 104 -2.24 -0.50 9.06
C LEU A 104 -2.65 0.48 7.96
N SER A 105 -2.41 0.14 6.69
CA SER A 105 -2.82 0.96 5.55
C SER A 105 -4.34 1.18 5.51
N SER A 106 -5.13 0.11 5.72
CA SER A 106 -6.59 0.22 5.78
C SER A 106 -7.04 1.08 6.97
N ALA A 107 -6.41 0.92 8.14
CA ALA A 107 -6.73 1.70 9.33
C ALA A 107 -6.37 3.18 9.16
N SER A 108 -5.20 3.50 8.58
CA SER A 108 -4.80 4.86 8.26
C SER A 108 -5.79 5.53 7.32
N PHE A 109 -6.26 4.84 6.28
CA PHE A 109 -7.30 5.36 5.38
C PHE A 109 -8.62 5.63 6.10
N LEU A 110 -9.07 4.73 6.98
CA LEU A 110 -10.32 4.92 7.73
C LEU A 110 -10.24 6.05 8.78
N LEU A 111 -9.06 6.27 9.34
CA LEU A 111 -8.81 7.32 10.33
C LEU A 111 -8.61 8.69 9.66
N LEU A 112 -7.91 8.74 8.53
CA LEU A 112 -7.61 9.98 7.80
C LEU A 112 -8.72 10.40 6.83
N GLY A 113 -9.52 9.46 6.31
CA GLY A 113 -10.67 9.75 5.43
C GLY A 113 -11.88 10.37 6.12
N LYS A 114 -11.74 10.79 7.39
CA LYS A 114 -12.73 11.58 8.15
C LYS A 114 -12.41 13.08 8.17
N VAL A 115 -11.35 13.51 7.49
CA VAL A 115 -11.02 14.92 7.22
C VAL A 115 -11.53 15.28 5.84
#